data_AF-A0A1V5RBR6-F1
#
_entry.id   AF-A0A1V5RBR6-F1
#
_cell.length_a   1.000
_cell.length_b   1.000
_cell.length_c   1.000
_cell.angle_alpha   90.00
_cell.angle_beta   90.00
_cell.angle_gamma   90.00
#
_symmetry.space_group_name_H-M   'P 1'
#
loop_
_entity.id
_entity.type
_entity.pdbx_description
1 polymer ?
#
loop_
_entity_poly.entity_id
_entity_poly.type
_entity_poly.pdbx_seq_one_letter_code
_entity_poly.pdbx_strand_id
1 'polypeptide(L)'
;MCGIVGYAGKNEARLVLLEGLKRLEYRGYDSAGIAILGDGIIVKKAVGKIRELESKIDGVNLSGNLGIAHTRWATHGQPSEANAHPHSDCTGKIWVVHNGIIENYQTLKKWLEERGHVFKSETDTEVVPHLLEEFYEGSITKALQRVVKMLQGAYGLAVLHQDEPQKLIAVRYGSPLVIGLGDGETIVASDVSAIIRYTKQVIYLNDGEIAEINSSGLKILDFDFNEINREAQKIEWDVSQAEKNGFSHFMLKEIFEQPKTISDSIRGRLVIKDGKVKLGGLDNVIDKIRSIEKIIIVGCGTARNAGSIGEYMLEEYAGVATEVEYASEFRYRKPVLDNKTAIIAISQSGETADTLAAVKEGKEKNILTLGVVNVVGSTIARTTDAGVYNHIGPEISVASTKAFTSQVAILALITILFGRQRNLSLAVGKRIEEELLILPDKIESITRQSEKIKKIAEKYCHFNNFIYLGRKYNQPVAAEGALKLKEISYIHTEGLPTGEMKHGSISLIDKNFPCLCIAPQDSVYEKNVSNIEEIKARSGKVIAITTEGNDQLNKLVDDVIFIPKTLEMLTPILSVIPLQLFAYHVAALRGCDIDKPRNLAKSVTVE
;
A
#
# COMPACT_ATOMS: atom_id res chain seq x y z
N MET A 1 7.74 2.71 5.53
CA MET A 1 8.35 3.56 4.48
C MET A 1 8.62 4.93 5.05
N CYS A 2 9.72 5.58 4.72
CA CYS A 2 9.97 6.93 5.21
C CYS A 2 9.12 7.99 4.47
N GLY A 3 9.02 9.20 5.02
CA GLY A 3 8.35 10.36 4.39
C GLY A 3 9.34 11.49 4.18
N ILE A 4 9.40 12.07 2.98
CA ILE A 4 10.17 13.29 2.68
C ILE A 4 9.20 14.45 2.47
N VAL A 5 9.55 15.61 3.04
CA VAL A 5 8.95 16.90 2.68
C VAL A 5 10.07 17.91 2.49
N GLY A 6 10.05 18.67 1.41
CA GLY A 6 10.89 19.84 1.16
C GLY A 6 10.00 21.02 0.81
N TYR A 7 10.42 22.21 1.20
CA TYR A 7 9.69 23.45 0.93
C TYR A 7 10.64 24.55 0.52
N ALA A 8 10.28 25.29 -0.53
CA ALA A 8 10.89 26.52 -0.95
C ALA A 8 9.79 27.51 -1.35
N GLY A 9 9.66 28.65 -0.67
CA GLY A 9 8.59 29.59 -1.00
C GLY A 9 8.54 30.85 -0.15
N LYS A 10 7.33 31.41 -0.02
CA LYS A 10 7.08 32.68 0.69
C LYS A 10 6.67 32.51 2.15
N ASN A 11 6.18 31.33 2.54
CA ASN A 11 5.73 31.05 3.90
C ASN A 11 6.88 30.57 4.79
N GLU A 12 6.63 30.52 6.10
CA GLU A 12 7.57 29.86 7.02
C GLU A 12 7.62 28.36 6.74
N ALA A 13 8.81 27.88 6.37
CA ALA A 13 9.04 26.48 6.01
C ALA A 13 8.62 25.53 7.14
N ARG A 14 8.81 25.95 8.41
CA ARG A 14 8.39 25.19 9.60
C ARG A 14 6.95 24.69 9.51
N LEU A 15 6.01 25.57 9.17
CA LEU A 15 4.58 25.24 9.18
C LEU A 15 4.25 24.22 8.09
N VAL A 16 4.79 24.44 6.89
CA VAL A 16 4.56 23.57 5.73
C VAL A 16 5.16 22.18 5.95
N LEU A 17 6.40 22.14 6.44
CA LEU A 17 7.13 20.90 6.68
C LEU A 17 6.45 20.05 7.77
N LEU A 18 6.04 20.64 8.90
CA LEU A 18 5.36 19.88 9.98
C LEU A 18 4.01 19.33 9.56
N GLU A 19 3.20 20.15 8.88
CA GLU A 19 1.91 19.70 8.35
C GLU A 19 2.11 18.58 7.32
N GLY A 20 3.12 18.70 6.45
CA GLY A 20 3.51 17.66 5.51
C GLY A 20 3.90 16.37 6.23
N LEU A 21 4.76 16.44 7.25
CA LEU A 21 5.16 15.27 8.03
C LEU A 21 3.95 14.60 8.70
N LYS A 22 3.03 15.36 9.29
CA LYS A 22 1.81 14.81 9.92
C LYS A 22 1.00 13.97 8.95
N ARG A 23 0.92 14.42 7.69
CA ARG A 23 0.24 13.69 6.62
C ARG A 23 1.01 12.48 6.15
N LEU A 24 2.33 12.43 6.32
CA LEU A 24 3.20 11.28 6.00
C LEU A 24 3.49 10.35 7.19
N GLU A 25 2.96 10.63 8.38
CA GLU A 25 3.22 9.84 9.60
C GLU A 25 2.71 8.40 9.50
N TYR A 26 1.82 8.09 8.56
CA TYR A 26 1.37 6.72 8.28
C TYR A 26 2.43 5.89 7.55
N ARG A 27 3.44 6.54 6.96
CA ARG A 27 4.53 5.86 6.27
C ARG A 27 5.56 5.35 7.27
N GLY A 28 5.93 6.17 8.27
CA GLY A 28 6.93 5.86 9.29
C GLY A 28 6.83 6.77 10.51
N TYR A 29 7.17 6.24 11.68
CA TYR A 29 6.95 6.89 12.98
C TYR A 29 7.99 6.49 14.05
N ASP A 30 9.15 5.97 13.63
CA ASP A 30 10.23 5.59 14.55
C ASP A 30 11.05 6.81 15.00
N SER A 31 11.17 7.82 14.13
CA SER A 31 11.78 9.12 14.41
C SER A 31 11.38 10.14 13.35
N ALA A 32 11.59 11.43 13.65
CA ALA A 32 11.36 12.51 12.72
C ALA A 32 12.38 13.64 12.90
N GLY A 33 12.60 14.43 11.87
CA GLY A 33 13.44 15.60 11.95
C GLY A 33 13.19 16.64 10.88
N ILE A 34 13.74 17.83 11.10
CA ILE A 34 13.57 19.01 10.27
C ILE A 34 14.87 19.82 10.22
N ALA A 35 15.19 20.34 9.04
CA ALA A 35 16.25 21.32 8.80
C ALA A 35 15.65 22.52 8.06
N ILE A 36 15.84 23.72 8.60
CA ILE A 36 15.38 24.98 8.02
C ILE A 36 16.56 25.90 7.84
N LEU A 37 16.65 26.53 6.67
CA LEU A 37 17.63 27.55 6.37
C LEU A 37 17.06 28.94 6.64
N GLY A 38 17.65 29.62 7.63
CA GLY A 38 17.50 31.06 7.91
C GLY A 38 18.85 31.76 7.73
N ASP A 39 19.32 32.47 8.77
CA ASP A 39 20.70 33.01 8.81
C ASP A 39 21.79 31.91 8.84
N GLY A 40 21.37 30.68 9.13
CA GLY A 40 22.12 29.43 9.03
C GLY A 40 21.14 28.25 9.04
N ILE A 41 21.63 27.02 8.93
CA ILE A 41 20.77 25.84 8.99
C ILE A 41 20.54 25.44 10.45
N ILE A 42 19.28 25.42 10.87
CA ILE A 42 18.88 24.94 12.19
C ILE A 42 18.22 23.57 12.02
N VAL A 43 18.72 22.58 12.78
CA VAL A 43 18.24 21.19 12.71
C VAL A 43 17.70 20.73 14.06
N LYS A 44 16.55 20.05 14.02
CA LYS A 44 15.93 19.41 15.18
C LYS A 44 15.46 18.01 14.82
N LYS A 45 15.76 17.05 15.70
CA LYS A 45 15.47 15.62 15.53
C LYS A 45 14.89 15.03 16.80
N ALA A 46 13.97 14.08 16.66
CA ALA A 46 13.34 13.40 17.77
C ALA A 46 13.11 11.93 17.44
N VAL A 47 13.27 11.06 18.45
CA VAL A 47 12.85 9.65 18.38
C VAL A 47 11.36 9.57 18.69
N GLY A 48 10.63 8.72 17.97
CA GLY A 48 9.20 8.52 18.14
C GLY A 48 8.33 9.29 17.14
N LYS A 49 7.06 9.47 17.53
CA LYS A 49 6.01 10.11 16.73
C LYS A 49 6.29 11.61 16.56
N ILE A 50 5.63 12.26 15.60
CA ILE A 50 5.90 13.67 15.23
C ILE A 50 5.68 14.64 16.40
N ARG A 51 4.80 14.29 17.35
CA ARG A 51 4.57 15.08 18.57
C ARG A 51 5.85 15.30 19.39
N GLU A 52 6.78 14.34 19.39
CA GLU A 52 8.07 14.49 20.06
C GLU A 52 8.95 15.54 19.37
N LEU A 53 8.91 15.59 18.03
CA LEU A 53 9.57 16.65 17.27
C LEU A 53 8.92 18.00 17.54
N GLU A 54 7.58 18.08 17.57
CA GLU A 54 6.82 19.30 17.88
C GLU A 54 7.20 19.85 19.25
N SER A 55 7.32 18.98 20.27
CA SER A 55 7.75 19.39 21.60
C SER A 55 9.17 19.97 21.62
N LYS A 56 10.08 19.48 20.77
CA LYS A 56 11.48 19.96 20.72
C LYS A 56 11.67 21.27 19.98
N ILE A 57 10.73 21.61 19.10
CA ILE A 57 10.76 22.86 18.33
C ILE A 57 9.90 23.94 18.99
N ASP A 58 9.12 23.60 20.00
CA ASP A 58 8.33 24.56 20.75
C ASP A 58 9.27 25.57 21.45
N GLY A 59 8.93 26.86 21.36
CA GLY A 59 9.79 27.94 21.85
C GLY A 59 11.13 28.14 21.11
N VAL A 60 11.46 27.31 20.11
CA VAL A 60 12.67 27.50 19.28
C VAL A 60 12.35 28.41 18.10
N ASN A 61 13.13 29.48 17.92
CA ASN A 61 13.03 30.31 16.72
C ASN A 61 13.61 29.57 15.51
N LEU A 62 12.72 29.04 14.67
CA LEU A 62 13.03 28.33 13.42
C LEU A 62 12.50 29.15 12.24
N SER A 63 13.04 30.34 12.05
CA SER A 63 12.68 31.23 10.96
C SER A 63 13.42 30.86 9.68
N GLY A 64 12.70 30.78 8.57
CA GLY A 64 13.24 30.48 7.25
C GLY A 64 12.15 30.03 6.29
N ASN A 65 12.39 30.20 4.99
CA ASN A 65 11.44 29.89 3.93
C ASN A 65 11.91 28.76 3.00
N LEU A 66 13.05 28.14 3.34
CA LEU A 66 13.64 27.00 2.67
C LEU A 66 13.94 25.91 3.71
N GLY A 67 13.51 24.68 3.46
CA GLY A 67 13.75 23.59 4.42
C GLY A 67 13.42 22.20 3.91
N ILE A 68 13.90 21.20 4.63
CA ILE A 68 13.61 19.78 4.41
C ILE A 68 13.24 19.11 5.74
N ALA A 69 12.41 18.09 5.67
CA ALA A 69 11.92 17.34 6.81
C ALA A 69 11.70 15.88 6.46
N HIS A 70 11.74 15.03 7.49
CA HIS A 70 11.66 13.58 7.30
C HIS A 70 10.91 12.87 8.43
N THR A 71 10.17 11.83 8.08
CA THR A 71 9.73 10.77 9.01
C THR A 71 10.40 9.45 8.64
N ARG A 72 10.92 8.74 9.63
CA ARG A 72 11.74 7.54 9.42
C ARG A 72 11.02 6.26 9.81
N TRP A 73 11.19 5.23 8.98
CA TRP A 73 10.99 3.82 9.28
C TRP A 73 12.38 3.16 9.24
N ALA A 74 12.87 2.67 10.38
CA ALA A 74 14.26 2.24 10.50
C ALA A 74 14.51 0.92 9.73
N THR A 75 15.49 0.93 8.82
CA THR A 75 16.02 -0.27 8.13
C THR A 75 17.43 -0.59 8.62
N HIS A 76 18.33 0.39 8.56
CA HIS A 76 19.72 0.31 9.05
C HIS A 76 19.92 1.18 10.28
N GLY A 77 20.43 0.62 11.38
CA GLY A 77 20.64 1.34 12.64
C GLY A 77 19.35 1.58 13.43
N GLN A 78 19.43 1.31 14.73
CA GLN A 78 18.28 1.44 15.65
C GLN A 78 17.70 2.86 15.67
N PRO A 79 16.40 3.04 15.97
CA PRO A 79 15.81 4.37 16.17
C PRO A 79 16.57 5.17 17.24
N SER A 80 17.24 6.24 16.81
CA SER A 80 18.02 7.14 17.66
C SER A 80 18.05 8.53 17.02
N GLU A 81 18.37 9.59 17.78
CA GLU A 81 18.52 10.93 17.20
C GLU A 81 19.68 11.03 16.21
N ALA A 82 20.74 10.25 16.43
CA ALA A 82 21.88 10.18 15.52
C ALA A 82 21.49 9.57 14.17
N ASN A 83 20.63 8.55 14.19
CA ASN A 83 20.13 7.86 12.99
C ASN A 83 18.88 8.52 12.38
N ALA A 84 18.31 9.54 13.04
CA ALA A 84 17.21 10.30 12.48
C ALA A 84 17.73 11.28 11.42
N HIS A 85 16.97 11.41 10.33
CA HIS A 85 17.23 12.39 9.28
C HIS A 85 16.74 13.77 9.74
N PRO A 86 17.26 14.89 9.19
CA PRO A 86 18.30 14.99 8.15
C PRO A 86 19.72 14.61 8.63
N HIS A 87 20.55 14.11 7.71
CA HIS A 87 21.98 13.84 7.91
C HIS A 87 22.84 14.97 7.34
N SER A 88 24.01 15.20 7.94
CA SER A 88 24.94 16.26 7.53
C SER A 88 26.28 15.72 7.06
N ASP A 89 27.05 16.57 6.39
CA ASP A 89 28.47 16.38 6.10
C ASP A 89 29.36 16.65 7.34
N CYS A 90 30.69 16.62 7.19
CA CYS A 90 31.61 16.88 8.31
C CYS A 90 31.50 18.32 8.81
N THR A 91 31.25 19.28 7.90
CA THR A 91 31.20 20.71 8.23
C THR A 91 29.83 21.18 8.73
N GLY A 92 28.77 20.41 8.51
CA GLY A 92 27.40 20.76 8.87
C GLY A 92 26.74 21.75 7.90
N LYS A 93 27.27 21.88 6.68
CA LYS A 93 26.77 22.79 5.63
C LYS A 93 25.80 22.11 4.67
N ILE A 94 25.94 20.81 4.47
CA ILE A 94 25.11 20.01 3.55
C ILE A 94 24.15 19.19 4.38
N TRP A 95 22.86 19.21 4.04
CA TRP A 95 21.85 18.43 4.75
C TRP A 95 20.99 17.64 3.77
N VAL A 96 20.81 16.35 4.06
CA VAL A 96 20.10 15.41 3.19
C VAL A 96 19.03 14.67 3.97
N VAL A 97 17.86 14.53 3.35
CA VAL A 97 16.84 13.54 3.73
C VAL A 97 16.72 12.50 2.63
N HIS A 98 16.54 11.25 3.01
CA HIS A 98 16.55 10.11 2.10
C HIS A 98 15.41 9.12 2.38
N ASN A 99 14.78 8.65 1.31
CA ASN A 99 13.86 7.51 1.30
C ASN A 99 14.44 6.42 0.40
N GLY A 100 14.68 5.23 0.94
CA GLY A 100 15.23 4.11 0.17
C GLY A 100 16.38 3.43 0.90
N ILE A 101 17.22 2.72 0.14
CA ILE A 101 18.43 2.05 0.62
C ILE A 101 19.56 2.32 -0.37
N ILE A 102 20.70 2.83 0.12
CA ILE A 102 21.95 2.87 -0.63
C ILE A 102 22.67 1.53 -0.44
N GLU A 103 22.52 0.61 -1.38
CA GLU A 103 22.97 -0.77 -1.25
C GLU A 103 24.50 -0.91 -1.12
N ASN A 104 25.25 -0.01 -1.76
CA ASN A 104 26.70 0.00 -1.73
C ASN A 104 27.31 0.94 -0.66
N TYR A 105 26.54 1.34 0.35
CA TYR A 105 26.99 2.33 1.35
C TYR A 105 28.25 1.90 2.11
N GLN A 106 28.46 0.61 2.38
CA GLN A 106 29.66 0.15 3.11
C GLN A 106 30.95 0.43 2.32
N THR A 107 30.92 0.19 1.01
CA THR A 107 32.04 0.48 0.12
C THR A 107 32.31 1.98 0.05
N LEU A 108 31.25 2.78 -0.09
CA LEU A 108 31.34 4.24 -0.14
C LEU A 108 31.84 4.84 1.17
N LYS A 109 31.34 4.35 2.30
CA LYS A 109 31.74 4.76 3.65
C LYS A 109 33.23 4.53 3.86
N LYS A 110 33.73 3.33 3.56
CA LYS A 110 35.17 3.03 3.69
C LYS A 110 36.03 3.95 2.81
N TRP A 111 35.60 4.20 1.57
CA TRP A 111 36.31 5.08 0.62
C TRP A 111 36.37 6.54 1.09
N LEU A 112 35.33 7.02 1.79
CA LEU A 112 35.26 8.34 2.42
C LEU A 112 36.07 8.40 3.74
N GLU A 113 36.03 7.36 4.57
CA GLU A 113 36.83 7.28 5.81
C GLU A 113 38.33 7.31 5.49
N GLU A 114 38.77 6.61 4.43
CA GLU A 114 40.16 6.67 3.92
C GLU A 114 40.58 8.07 3.45
N ARG A 115 39.60 8.96 3.16
CA ARG A 115 39.81 10.37 2.78
C ARG A 115 39.64 11.34 3.95
N GLY A 116 39.38 10.84 5.16
CA GLY A 116 39.31 11.64 6.38
C GLY A 116 37.91 12.12 6.76
N HIS A 117 36.85 11.66 6.09
CA HIS A 117 35.48 11.96 6.52
C HIS A 117 35.13 11.19 7.81
N VAL A 118 34.36 11.83 8.70
CA VAL A 118 33.97 11.26 10.00
C VAL A 118 32.45 11.06 10.06
N PHE A 119 32.04 9.81 10.10
CA PHE A 119 30.64 9.40 10.22
C PHE A 119 30.15 9.43 11.68
N LYS A 120 28.91 9.87 11.88
CA LYS A 120 28.26 10.03 13.19
C LYS A 120 27.04 9.13 13.37
N SER A 121 26.64 8.39 12.33
CA SER A 121 25.49 7.49 12.33
C SER A 121 25.84 6.09 11.81
N GLU A 122 24.89 5.18 12.00
CA GLU A 122 24.93 3.81 11.47
C GLU A 122 24.14 3.67 10.16
N THR A 123 23.64 4.78 9.63
CA THR A 123 22.74 4.76 8.47
C THR A 123 23.51 4.70 7.16
N ASP A 124 22.91 4.05 6.17
CA ASP A 124 23.34 4.10 4.77
C ASP A 124 23.25 5.53 4.21
N THR A 125 22.33 6.35 4.73
CA THR A 125 22.04 7.70 4.23
C THR A 125 23.20 8.67 4.40
N GLU A 126 23.98 8.57 5.48
CA GLU A 126 25.04 9.54 5.80
C GLU A 126 26.17 9.57 4.76
N VAL A 127 26.33 8.52 3.94
CA VAL A 127 27.32 8.55 2.85
C VAL A 127 27.00 9.63 1.81
N VAL A 128 25.72 10.01 1.64
CA VAL A 128 25.28 10.97 0.62
C VAL A 128 25.78 12.39 0.90
N PRO A 129 25.54 13.01 2.07
CA PRO A 129 26.09 14.34 2.35
C PRO A 129 27.63 14.37 2.33
N HIS A 130 28.31 13.30 2.74
CA HIS A 130 29.78 13.23 2.64
C HIS A 130 30.29 13.10 1.20
N LEU A 131 29.61 12.34 0.34
CA LEU A 131 29.93 12.32 -1.10
C LEU A 131 29.70 13.68 -1.75
N LEU A 132 28.65 14.40 -1.36
CA LEU A 132 28.41 15.76 -1.83
C LEU A 132 29.50 16.71 -1.36
N GLU A 133 29.94 16.59 -0.11
CA GLU A 133 31.08 17.33 0.47
C GLU A 133 32.38 17.10 -0.31
N GLU A 134 32.73 15.84 -0.56
CA GLU A 134 33.96 15.46 -1.30
C GLU A 134 34.00 16.04 -2.72
N PHE A 135 32.85 16.15 -3.39
CA PHE A 135 32.77 16.66 -4.77
C PHE A 135 32.32 18.11 -4.88
N TYR A 136 32.19 18.84 -3.76
CA TYR A 136 31.70 20.21 -3.78
C TYR A 136 32.77 21.20 -4.26
N GLU A 137 32.61 21.67 -5.50
CA GLU A 137 33.45 22.69 -6.12
C GLU A 137 32.64 23.98 -6.38
N GLY A 138 31.83 24.41 -5.40
CA GLY A 138 31.01 25.63 -5.49
C GLY A 138 29.65 25.48 -6.18
N SER A 139 29.23 24.24 -6.48
CA SER A 139 27.89 23.95 -6.99
C SER A 139 27.42 22.56 -6.56
N ILE A 140 26.39 22.52 -5.72
CA ILE A 140 25.83 21.29 -5.18
C ILE A 140 25.17 20.44 -6.27
N THR A 141 24.59 21.09 -7.29
CA THR A 141 24.06 20.39 -8.47
C THR A 141 25.18 19.68 -9.23
N LYS A 142 26.35 20.30 -9.43
CA LYS A 142 27.49 19.64 -10.09
C LYS A 142 28.10 18.51 -9.26
N ALA A 143 28.21 18.71 -7.94
CA ALA A 143 28.66 17.64 -7.03
C ALA A 143 27.73 16.42 -7.16
N LEU A 144 26.42 16.67 -7.12
CA LEU A 144 25.40 15.64 -7.24
C LEU A 144 25.52 14.83 -8.54
N GLN A 145 25.95 15.44 -9.66
CA GLN A 145 26.20 14.73 -10.92
C GLN A 145 27.19 13.57 -10.78
N ARG A 146 28.22 13.74 -9.95
CA ARG A 146 29.20 12.69 -9.67
C ARG A 146 28.61 11.68 -8.69
N VAL A 147 27.93 12.16 -7.65
CA VAL A 147 27.32 11.32 -6.60
C VAL A 147 26.31 10.33 -7.17
N VAL A 148 25.37 10.76 -8.01
CA VAL A 148 24.32 9.86 -8.53
C VAL A 148 24.87 8.71 -9.38
N LYS A 149 26.08 8.84 -9.94
CA LYS A 149 26.75 7.78 -10.70
C LYS A 149 27.44 6.74 -9.80
N MET A 150 27.64 7.07 -8.52
CA MET A 150 28.29 6.21 -7.54
C MET A 150 27.29 5.46 -6.65
N LEU A 151 26.06 5.97 -6.51
CA LEU A 151 25.03 5.33 -5.68
C LEU A 151 24.45 4.09 -6.39
N GLN A 152 24.21 3.04 -5.62
CA GLN A 152 23.47 1.85 -6.04
C GLN A 152 22.29 1.63 -5.11
N GLY A 153 21.21 1.06 -5.64
CA GLY A 153 19.96 0.81 -4.92
C GLY A 153 18.84 1.76 -5.34
N ALA A 154 17.92 2.03 -4.42
CA ALA A 154 16.78 2.92 -4.62
C ALA A 154 16.84 4.07 -3.63
N TYR A 155 16.70 5.31 -4.10
CA TYR A 155 16.77 6.52 -3.29
C TYR A 155 15.90 7.64 -3.85
N GLY A 156 15.24 8.34 -2.92
CA GLY A 156 14.61 9.63 -3.13
C GLY A 156 15.30 10.59 -2.16
N LEU A 157 15.87 11.68 -2.67
CA LEU A 157 16.68 12.62 -1.89
C LEU A 157 16.05 14.00 -1.92
N ALA A 158 16.15 14.74 -0.82
CA ALA A 158 16.06 16.19 -0.83
C ALA A 158 17.25 16.79 -0.08
N VAL A 159 17.86 17.82 -0.68
CA VAL A 159 19.17 18.35 -0.28
C VAL A 159 19.11 19.87 -0.08
N LEU A 160 19.73 20.33 1.01
CA LEU A 160 20.02 21.73 1.30
C LEU A 160 21.52 21.97 1.41
N HIS A 161 21.94 23.17 1.05
CA HIS A 161 23.32 23.63 1.22
C HIS A 161 23.33 25.04 1.81
N GLN A 162 24.08 25.25 2.90
CA GLN A 162 24.13 26.54 3.60
C GLN A 162 24.64 27.68 2.70
N ASP A 163 25.66 27.41 1.87
CA ASP A 163 26.24 28.43 0.98
C ASP A 163 25.46 28.62 -0.35
N GLU A 164 24.35 27.91 -0.57
CA GLU A 164 23.45 28.12 -1.73
C GLU A 164 22.00 28.40 -1.26
N PRO A 165 21.74 29.55 -0.61
CA PRO A 165 20.60 29.72 0.29
C PRO A 165 19.21 29.87 -0.36
N GLN A 166 19.13 29.68 -1.68
CA GLN A 166 17.88 29.72 -2.42
C GLN A 166 17.63 28.43 -3.19
N LYS A 167 18.39 27.36 -2.93
CA LYS A 167 18.35 26.14 -3.72
C LYS A 167 17.90 24.94 -2.88
N LEU A 168 16.80 24.32 -3.31
CA LEU A 168 16.38 22.99 -2.88
C LEU A 168 16.60 22.04 -4.06
N ILE A 169 17.30 20.94 -3.82
CA ILE A 169 17.45 19.89 -4.84
C ILE A 169 16.67 18.66 -4.40
N ALA A 170 15.95 18.05 -5.33
CA ALA A 170 15.30 16.77 -5.15
C ALA A 170 15.77 15.77 -6.23
N VAL A 171 15.97 14.50 -5.86
CA VAL A 171 16.50 13.48 -6.77
C VAL A 171 15.70 12.21 -6.62
N ARG A 172 15.29 11.62 -7.75
CA ARG A 172 14.56 10.36 -7.74
C ARG A 172 15.33 9.26 -8.48
N TYR A 173 15.44 8.11 -7.81
CA TYR A 173 15.80 6.84 -8.42
C TYR A 173 15.14 5.69 -7.64
N GLY A 174 14.03 5.13 -8.14
CA GLY A 174 13.31 4.04 -7.48
C GLY A 174 12.31 4.50 -6.41
N SER A 175 12.72 5.32 -5.44
CA SER A 175 11.81 5.83 -4.40
C SER A 175 10.97 7.02 -4.87
N PRO A 176 9.64 7.05 -4.65
CA PRO A 176 8.78 8.10 -5.17
C PRO A 176 9.11 9.51 -4.66
N LEU A 177 9.06 10.48 -5.58
CA LEU A 177 9.05 11.91 -5.31
C LEU A 177 8.09 12.63 -6.26
N VAL A 178 7.35 13.58 -5.70
CA VAL A 178 6.38 14.43 -6.37
C VAL A 178 6.62 15.89 -5.97
N ILE A 179 6.46 16.79 -6.93
CA ILE A 179 6.66 18.23 -6.77
C ILE A 179 5.32 18.92 -6.89
N GLY A 180 4.89 19.63 -5.85
CA GLY A 180 3.73 20.50 -5.84
C GLY A 180 4.09 21.91 -6.26
N LEU A 181 3.35 22.45 -7.22
CA LEU A 181 3.50 23.82 -7.71
C LEU A 181 2.40 24.72 -7.13
N GLY A 182 2.78 25.57 -6.17
CA GLY A 182 1.89 26.57 -5.57
C GLY A 182 2.09 27.97 -6.14
N ASP A 183 1.40 28.95 -5.57
CA ASP A 183 1.56 30.36 -5.94
C ASP A 183 2.81 30.96 -5.26
N GLY A 184 3.92 30.99 -5.99
CA GLY A 184 5.21 31.48 -5.50
C GLY A 184 5.88 30.55 -4.49
N GLU A 185 5.50 29.28 -4.48
CA GLU A 185 6.07 28.26 -3.61
C GLU A 185 6.12 26.89 -4.30
N THR A 186 7.09 26.08 -3.90
CA THR A 186 7.28 24.71 -4.39
C THR A 186 7.44 23.77 -3.21
N ILE A 187 6.71 22.66 -3.25
CA ILE A 187 6.77 21.61 -2.22
C ILE A 187 7.28 20.34 -2.87
N VAL A 188 8.32 19.73 -2.31
CA VAL A 188 8.75 18.39 -2.67
C VAL A 188 8.19 17.44 -1.64
N ALA A 189 7.59 16.33 -2.06
CA ALA A 189 7.16 15.30 -1.12
C ALA A 189 7.32 13.90 -1.69
N SER A 190 7.41 12.90 -0.82
CA SER A 190 7.35 11.49 -1.24
C SER A 190 5.93 11.00 -1.53
N ASP A 191 4.90 11.79 -1.18
CA ASP A 191 3.49 11.48 -1.43
C ASP A 191 2.65 12.75 -1.55
N VAL A 192 1.65 12.71 -2.42
CA VAL A 192 0.74 13.81 -2.74
C VAL A 192 -0.05 14.32 -1.52
N SER A 193 -0.33 13.45 -0.53
CA SER A 193 -1.04 13.82 0.70
C SER A 193 -0.37 15.01 1.41
N ALA A 194 0.95 15.13 1.40
CA ALA A 194 1.67 16.25 2.00
C ALA A 194 1.54 17.57 1.21
N ILE A 195 1.11 17.51 -0.05
CA ILE A 195 1.05 18.64 -0.98
C ILE A 195 -0.38 19.19 -1.11
N ILE A 196 -1.38 18.31 -1.07
CA ILE A 196 -2.74 18.59 -1.55
C ILE A 196 -3.47 19.75 -0.87
N ARG A 197 -3.04 20.12 0.34
CA ARG A 197 -3.56 21.28 1.09
C ARG A 197 -3.10 22.62 0.49
N TYR A 198 -1.94 22.64 -0.16
CA TYR A 198 -1.29 23.84 -0.69
C TYR A 198 -1.55 23.99 -2.19
N THR A 199 -1.55 22.88 -2.93
CA THR A 199 -1.80 22.90 -4.38
C THR A 199 -2.34 21.58 -4.89
N LYS A 200 -3.10 21.65 -5.99
CA LYS A 200 -3.54 20.48 -6.77
C LYS A 200 -2.70 20.27 -8.02
N GLN A 201 -1.72 21.13 -8.31
CA GLN A 201 -0.84 20.99 -9.47
C GLN A 201 0.43 20.27 -9.05
N VAL A 202 0.70 19.11 -9.65
CA VAL A 202 1.86 18.28 -9.31
C VAL A 202 2.62 17.79 -10.53
N ILE A 203 3.92 17.61 -10.34
CA ILE A 203 4.82 16.94 -11.27
C ILE A 203 5.42 15.72 -10.58
N TYR A 204 5.25 14.55 -11.17
CA TYR A 204 5.95 13.33 -10.74
C TYR A 204 7.31 13.26 -11.41
N LEU A 205 8.37 13.15 -10.60
CA LEU A 205 9.70 12.84 -11.11
C LEU A 205 9.74 11.38 -11.59
N ASN A 206 10.52 11.07 -12.60
CA ASN A 206 10.88 9.69 -12.96
C ASN A 206 12.24 9.31 -12.36
N ASP A 207 12.58 8.04 -12.50
CA ASP A 207 13.90 7.55 -12.10
C ASP A 207 14.97 8.16 -13.01
N GLY A 208 16.07 8.62 -12.40
CA GLY A 208 17.13 9.31 -13.13
C GLY A 208 16.90 10.82 -13.27
N GLU A 209 15.93 11.39 -12.55
CA GLU A 209 15.61 12.81 -12.64
C GLU A 209 16.01 13.59 -11.38
N ILE A 210 16.45 14.83 -11.62
CA ILE A 210 16.84 15.82 -10.62
C ILE A 210 15.93 17.03 -10.80
N ALA A 211 15.34 17.51 -9.72
CA ALA A 211 14.66 18.80 -9.68
C ALA A 211 15.51 19.81 -8.91
N GLU A 212 15.85 20.90 -9.57
CA GLU A 212 16.45 22.08 -8.96
C GLU A 212 15.38 23.15 -8.79
N ILE A 213 15.18 23.59 -7.55
CA ILE A 213 14.14 24.54 -7.18
C ILE A 213 14.83 25.76 -6.60
N ASN A 214 14.59 26.92 -7.22
CA ASN A 214 15.15 28.18 -6.77
C ASN A 214 14.19 29.37 -7.02
N SER A 215 14.66 30.60 -6.77
CA SER A 215 13.86 31.82 -6.97
C SER A 215 13.40 32.07 -8.42
N SER A 216 14.07 31.46 -9.40
CA SER A 216 13.68 31.49 -10.83
C SER A 216 12.65 30.42 -11.22
N GLY A 217 12.34 29.48 -10.31
CA GLY A 217 11.34 28.44 -10.51
C GLY A 217 11.90 27.02 -10.39
N LEU A 218 11.18 26.08 -11.00
CA LEU A 218 11.54 24.66 -11.05
C LEU A 218 12.24 24.34 -12.37
N LYS A 219 13.40 23.69 -12.27
CA LYS A 219 14.11 23.07 -13.40
C LYS A 219 14.22 21.56 -13.19
N ILE A 220 13.88 20.77 -14.20
CA ILE A 220 14.04 19.30 -14.16
C ILE A 220 15.17 18.90 -15.12
N LEU A 221 16.06 18.04 -14.64
CA LEU A 221 17.24 17.55 -15.35
C LEU A 221 17.27 16.02 -15.31
N ASP A 222 17.85 15.37 -16.33
CA ASP A 222 18.30 13.97 -16.21
C ASP A 222 19.67 13.89 -15.51
N PHE A 223 20.17 12.67 -15.27
CA PHE A 223 21.50 12.44 -14.67
C PHE A 223 22.67 12.85 -15.58
N ASP A 224 22.41 13.14 -16.85
CA ASP A 224 23.37 13.73 -17.79
C ASP A 224 23.23 15.27 -17.90
N PHE A 225 22.33 15.85 -17.08
CA PHE A 225 22.08 17.28 -16.93
C PHE A 225 21.42 17.94 -18.15
N ASN A 226 20.75 17.15 -18.98
CA ASN A 226 19.86 17.68 -20.01
C ASN A 226 18.55 18.11 -19.37
N GLU A 227 18.04 19.27 -19.78
CA GLU A 227 16.79 19.81 -19.28
C GLU A 227 15.58 19.05 -19.85
N ILE A 228 14.64 18.69 -18.96
CA ILE A 228 13.44 17.95 -19.30
C ILE A 228 12.21 18.84 -19.09
N ASN A 229 11.43 19.03 -20.15
CA ASN A 229 10.13 19.69 -20.05
C ASN A 229 9.07 18.71 -19.56
N ARG A 230 8.30 19.12 -18.54
CA ARG A 230 7.24 18.32 -17.92
C ARG A 230 6.05 19.21 -17.60
N GLU A 231 4.87 18.82 -18.07
CA GLU A 231 3.63 19.51 -17.72
C GLU A 231 3.12 19.07 -16.34
N ALA A 232 2.57 20.03 -15.60
CA ALA A 232 1.92 19.77 -14.33
C ALA A 232 0.58 19.07 -14.53
N GLN A 233 0.27 18.12 -13.66
CA GLN A 233 -0.98 17.38 -13.63
C GLN A 233 -1.86 17.87 -12.48
N LYS A 234 -3.17 17.93 -12.72
CA LYS A 234 -4.14 18.29 -11.68
C LYS A 234 -4.58 17.06 -10.91
N ILE A 235 -4.49 17.13 -9.58
CA ILE A 235 -4.99 16.12 -8.66
C ILE A 235 -6.52 16.23 -8.56
N GLU A 236 -7.20 15.10 -8.72
CA GLU A 236 -8.67 15.04 -8.67
C GLU A 236 -9.27 14.85 -7.27
N TRP A 237 -8.49 14.36 -6.29
CA TRP A 237 -9.01 14.08 -4.94
C TRP A 237 -9.00 15.32 -4.01
N ASP A 238 -9.77 15.22 -2.91
CA ASP A 238 -9.98 16.28 -1.92
C ASP A 238 -9.39 15.89 -0.55
N VAL A 239 -8.88 16.87 0.19
CA VAL A 239 -8.27 16.73 1.53
C VAL A 239 -9.17 15.95 2.49
N SER A 240 -10.49 16.16 2.42
CA SER A 240 -11.50 15.50 3.27
C SER A 240 -11.51 13.97 3.19
N GLN A 241 -11.00 13.40 2.10
CA GLN A 241 -10.91 11.93 1.95
C GLN A 241 -9.81 11.32 2.84
N ALA A 242 -8.81 12.11 3.24
CA ALA A 242 -7.71 11.73 4.12
C ALA A 242 -7.94 12.10 5.60
N GLU A 243 -9.16 12.49 5.98
CA GLU A 243 -9.54 12.77 7.38
C GLU A 243 -10.38 11.64 7.97
N LYS A 244 -10.50 11.56 9.31
CA LYS A 244 -11.25 10.50 9.99
C LYS A 244 -12.78 10.65 9.93
N ASN A 245 -13.29 11.81 9.55
CA ASN A 245 -14.73 12.07 9.33
C ASN A 245 -15.65 11.57 10.46
N GLY A 246 -15.27 11.78 11.72
CA GLY A 246 -16.05 11.39 12.89
C GLY A 246 -15.84 9.95 13.39
N PHE A 247 -15.07 9.13 12.68
CA PHE A 247 -14.67 7.80 13.15
C PHE A 247 -13.47 7.85 14.09
N SER A 248 -13.37 6.90 15.03
CA SER A 248 -12.24 6.82 15.96
C SER A 248 -10.90 6.49 15.26
N HIS A 249 -10.96 5.71 14.19
CA HIS A 249 -9.81 5.16 13.47
C HIS A 249 -10.04 5.26 11.95
N PHE A 250 -8.97 5.44 11.18
CA PHE A 250 -9.01 5.37 9.72
C PHE A 250 -9.50 4.00 9.26
N MET A 251 -9.03 2.92 9.89
CA MET A 251 -9.48 1.57 9.51
C MET A 251 -11.00 1.43 9.61
N LEU A 252 -11.63 1.95 10.66
CA LEU A 252 -13.09 1.89 10.81
C LEU A 252 -13.80 2.72 9.75
N LYS A 253 -13.35 3.96 9.51
CA LYS A 253 -13.87 4.80 8.43
C LYS A 253 -13.81 4.05 7.10
N GLU A 254 -12.65 3.49 6.78
CA GLU A 254 -12.40 2.83 5.50
C GLU A 254 -13.21 1.55 5.33
N ILE A 255 -13.49 0.80 6.41
CA ILE A 255 -14.45 -0.32 6.38
C ILE A 255 -15.85 0.17 5.99
N PHE A 256 -16.30 1.27 6.61
CA PHE A 256 -17.62 1.86 6.37
C PHE A 256 -17.73 2.61 5.03
N GLU A 257 -16.61 2.97 4.40
CA GLU A 257 -16.58 3.54 3.05
C GLU A 257 -16.79 2.50 1.94
N GLN A 258 -16.68 1.21 2.25
CA GLN A 258 -16.71 0.14 1.24
C GLN A 258 -17.95 0.10 0.32
N PRO A 259 -19.19 0.40 0.78
CA PRO A 259 -20.33 0.53 -0.12
C PRO A 259 -20.08 1.56 -1.24
N LYS A 260 -19.58 2.75 -0.84
CA LYS A 260 -19.27 3.82 -1.78
C LYS A 260 -18.08 3.45 -2.67
N THR A 261 -17.01 2.90 -2.10
CA THR A 261 -15.79 2.62 -2.88
C THR A 261 -16.02 1.49 -3.88
N ILE A 262 -16.89 0.51 -3.58
CA ILE A 262 -17.30 -0.49 -4.57
C ILE A 262 -18.09 0.15 -5.71
N SER A 263 -19.03 1.05 -5.39
CA SER A 263 -19.75 1.82 -6.41
C SER A 263 -18.80 2.61 -7.31
N ASP A 264 -17.80 3.30 -6.72
CA ASP A 264 -16.79 4.05 -7.46
C ASP A 264 -15.91 3.12 -8.33
N SER A 265 -15.55 1.93 -7.84
CA SER A 265 -14.76 0.94 -8.60
C SER A 265 -15.49 0.32 -9.80
N ILE A 266 -16.83 0.31 -9.82
CA ILE A 266 -17.62 -0.23 -10.96
C ILE A 266 -18.23 0.86 -11.84
N ARG A 267 -18.28 2.10 -11.37
CA ARG A 267 -18.91 3.23 -12.08
C ARG A 267 -18.33 3.39 -13.49
N GLY A 268 -19.22 3.43 -14.49
CA GLY A 268 -18.86 3.65 -15.89
C GLY A 268 -18.14 2.47 -16.56
N ARG A 269 -17.99 1.32 -15.88
CA ARG A 269 -17.28 0.14 -16.40
C ARG A 269 -18.22 -0.98 -16.86
N LEU A 270 -19.49 -0.96 -16.47
CA LEU A 270 -20.47 -1.99 -16.81
C LEU A 270 -21.22 -1.63 -18.10
N VAL A 271 -21.41 -2.60 -18.98
CA VAL A 271 -22.21 -2.50 -20.23
C VAL A 271 -23.28 -3.59 -20.18
N ILE A 272 -24.18 -3.42 -19.21
CA ILE A 272 -25.17 -4.42 -18.78
C ILE A 272 -25.98 -4.99 -19.94
N LYS A 273 -26.40 -4.15 -20.91
CA LYS A 273 -27.18 -4.63 -22.06
C LYS A 273 -26.46 -5.74 -22.86
N ASP A 274 -25.14 -5.73 -22.85
CA ASP A 274 -24.28 -6.61 -23.64
C ASP A 274 -23.54 -7.67 -22.81
N GLY A 275 -23.73 -7.72 -21.49
CA GLY A 275 -23.05 -8.67 -20.62
C GLY A 275 -21.52 -8.48 -20.68
N LYS A 276 -21.05 -7.24 -20.77
CA LYS A 276 -19.66 -6.86 -21.09
C LYS A 276 -19.22 -5.72 -20.20
N VAL A 277 -17.92 -5.61 -19.98
CA VAL A 277 -17.34 -4.45 -19.29
C VAL A 277 -16.51 -3.60 -20.24
N LYS A 278 -16.35 -2.31 -19.92
CA LYS A 278 -15.40 -1.40 -20.55
C LYS A 278 -14.34 -0.98 -19.52
N LEU A 279 -13.13 -1.48 -19.72
CA LEU A 279 -11.97 -1.14 -18.89
C LEU A 279 -10.98 -0.35 -19.76
N GLY A 280 -11.20 0.97 -19.86
CA GLY A 280 -10.50 1.81 -20.83
C GLY A 280 -8.96 1.75 -20.76
N GLY A 281 -8.40 1.50 -19.58
CA GLY A 281 -6.96 1.31 -19.40
C GLY A 281 -6.41 0.00 -19.98
N LEU A 282 -7.26 -0.89 -20.50
CA LEU A 282 -6.91 -2.14 -21.19
C LEU A 282 -7.24 -2.10 -22.70
N ASP A 283 -7.84 -1.01 -23.20
CA ASP A 283 -8.33 -0.94 -24.60
C ASP A 283 -7.18 -1.13 -25.62
N ASN A 284 -5.99 -0.61 -25.31
CA ASN A 284 -4.80 -0.69 -26.16
C ASN A 284 -4.16 -2.09 -26.22
N VAL A 285 -4.53 -3.01 -25.33
CA VAL A 285 -3.97 -4.36 -25.24
C VAL A 285 -5.01 -5.46 -25.44
N ILE A 286 -6.23 -5.11 -25.86
CA ILE A 286 -7.34 -6.06 -25.99
C ILE A 286 -7.03 -7.21 -26.94
N ASP A 287 -6.29 -6.95 -28.02
CA ASP A 287 -5.89 -7.98 -28.98
C ASP A 287 -4.85 -8.94 -28.38
N LYS A 288 -3.92 -8.44 -27.55
CA LYS A 288 -2.97 -9.30 -26.82
C LYS A 288 -3.70 -10.16 -25.79
N ILE A 289 -4.71 -9.62 -25.10
CA ILE A 289 -5.52 -10.35 -24.10
C ILE A 289 -6.19 -11.61 -24.70
N ARG A 290 -6.58 -11.55 -25.99
CA ARG A 290 -7.18 -12.70 -26.69
C ARG A 290 -6.23 -13.88 -26.85
N SER A 291 -4.94 -13.63 -27.05
CA SER A 291 -3.93 -14.67 -27.25
C SER A 291 -3.35 -15.23 -25.95
N ILE A 292 -3.71 -14.66 -24.79
CA ILE A 292 -3.22 -15.14 -23.50
C ILE A 292 -3.84 -16.50 -23.17
N GLU A 293 -2.98 -17.47 -22.85
CA GLU A 293 -3.35 -18.82 -22.42
C GLU A 293 -3.06 -19.03 -20.93
N LYS A 294 -2.16 -18.23 -20.35
CA LYS A 294 -1.77 -18.30 -18.95
C LYS A 294 -1.71 -16.91 -18.30
N ILE A 295 -2.23 -16.79 -17.08
CA ILE A 295 -2.13 -15.59 -16.26
C ILE A 295 -1.33 -15.91 -15.00
N ILE A 296 -0.39 -15.05 -14.64
CA ILE A 296 0.29 -15.09 -13.34
C ILE A 296 -0.07 -13.83 -12.59
N ILE A 297 -0.79 -13.99 -11.49
CA ILE A 297 -1.12 -12.89 -10.58
C ILE A 297 -0.03 -12.77 -9.54
N VAL A 298 0.53 -11.57 -9.40
CA VAL A 298 1.57 -11.26 -8.41
C VAL A 298 1.11 -10.16 -7.47
N GLY A 299 1.44 -10.32 -6.19
CA GLY A 299 1.17 -9.34 -5.15
C GLY A 299 1.77 -9.77 -3.81
N CYS A 300 1.61 -8.93 -2.79
CA CYS A 300 2.07 -9.20 -1.43
C CYS A 300 0.92 -9.05 -0.43
N GLY A 301 0.90 -9.90 0.61
CA GLY A 301 -0.10 -9.83 1.69
C GLY A 301 -1.54 -9.83 1.19
N THR A 302 -2.34 -8.86 1.64
CA THR A 302 -3.75 -8.69 1.25
C THR A 302 -3.96 -8.65 -0.28
N ALA A 303 -3.06 -8.04 -1.05
CA ALA A 303 -3.19 -7.99 -2.51
C ALA A 303 -3.06 -9.38 -3.15
N ARG A 304 -2.20 -10.24 -2.59
CA ARG A 304 -2.05 -11.64 -3.02
C ARG A 304 -3.30 -12.46 -2.68
N ASN A 305 -3.90 -12.24 -1.51
CA ASN A 305 -5.18 -12.87 -1.15
C ASN A 305 -6.31 -12.50 -2.13
N ALA A 306 -6.37 -11.25 -2.58
CA ALA A 306 -7.31 -10.85 -3.64
C ALA A 306 -7.01 -11.58 -4.96
N GLY A 307 -5.73 -11.71 -5.31
CA GLY A 307 -5.29 -12.49 -6.46
C GLY A 307 -5.75 -13.95 -6.43
N SER A 308 -5.64 -14.63 -5.28
CA SER A 308 -6.12 -16.01 -5.10
C SER A 308 -7.63 -16.15 -5.27
N ILE A 309 -8.41 -15.08 -5.07
CA ILE A 309 -9.84 -15.07 -5.44
C ILE A 309 -9.99 -14.94 -6.96
N GLY A 310 -9.20 -14.04 -7.57
CA GLY A 310 -9.16 -13.83 -9.02
C GLY A 310 -8.77 -15.06 -9.82
N GLU A 311 -7.90 -15.92 -9.29
CA GLU A 311 -7.55 -17.23 -9.87
C GLU A 311 -8.79 -18.07 -10.16
N TYR A 312 -9.59 -18.35 -9.13
CA TYR A 312 -10.86 -19.07 -9.29
C TYR A 312 -11.82 -18.36 -10.26
N MET A 313 -11.84 -17.02 -10.30
CA MET A 313 -12.72 -16.28 -11.21
C MET A 313 -12.28 -16.47 -12.68
N LEU A 314 -11.00 -16.28 -12.96
CA LEU A 314 -10.43 -16.36 -14.31
C LEU A 314 -10.46 -17.79 -14.85
N GLU A 315 -10.21 -18.78 -14.02
CA GLU A 315 -10.33 -20.18 -14.43
C GLU A 315 -11.79 -20.57 -14.73
N GLU A 316 -12.70 -20.29 -13.80
CA GLU A 316 -14.10 -20.76 -13.89
C GLU A 316 -14.89 -20.03 -15.00
N TYR A 317 -14.67 -18.71 -15.16
CA TYR A 317 -15.49 -17.89 -16.06
C TYR A 317 -14.76 -17.41 -17.32
N ALA A 318 -13.43 -17.35 -17.31
CA ALA A 318 -12.66 -17.01 -18.50
C ALA A 318 -11.98 -18.23 -19.15
N GLY A 319 -11.83 -19.36 -18.44
CA GLY A 319 -11.16 -20.55 -18.96
C GLY A 319 -9.68 -20.31 -19.26
N VAL A 320 -9.01 -19.50 -18.46
CA VAL A 320 -7.58 -19.18 -18.59
C VAL A 320 -6.84 -19.73 -17.38
N ALA A 321 -5.81 -20.56 -17.62
CA ALA A 321 -4.98 -21.11 -16.56
C ALA A 321 -4.36 -19.96 -15.77
N THR A 322 -4.57 -19.96 -14.45
CA THR A 322 -4.14 -18.85 -13.61
C THR A 322 -3.31 -19.37 -12.45
N GLU A 323 -2.21 -18.69 -12.13
CA GLU A 323 -1.38 -18.99 -10.97
C GLU A 323 -1.25 -17.73 -10.10
N VAL A 324 -1.14 -17.90 -8.79
CA VAL A 324 -0.97 -16.78 -7.84
C VAL A 324 0.27 -16.94 -7.00
N GLU A 325 1.19 -16.00 -7.17
CA GLU A 325 2.54 -16.08 -6.63
C GLU A 325 2.80 -14.98 -5.61
N TYR A 326 3.61 -15.31 -4.60
CA TYR A 326 4.23 -14.29 -3.77
C TYR A 326 5.23 -13.54 -4.64
N ALA A 327 5.08 -12.21 -4.75
CA ALA A 327 5.96 -11.42 -5.62
C ALA A 327 7.44 -11.53 -5.23
N SER A 328 7.73 -11.68 -3.93
CA SER A 328 9.07 -11.91 -3.39
C SER A 328 9.68 -13.22 -3.89
N GLU A 329 8.90 -14.30 -3.99
CA GLU A 329 9.39 -15.59 -4.50
C GLU A 329 9.50 -15.59 -6.03
N PHE A 330 8.58 -14.89 -6.71
CA PHE A 330 8.52 -14.85 -8.15
C PHE A 330 9.80 -14.30 -8.79
N ARG A 331 10.40 -13.25 -8.20
CA ARG A 331 11.63 -12.63 -8.70
C ARG A 331 12.89 -13.49 -8.49
N TYR A 332 12.88 -14.40 -7.53
CA TYR A 332 14.05 -15.23 -7.18
C TYR A 332 14.05 -16.61 -7.80
N ARG A 333 12.93 -17.03 -8.40
CA ARG A 333 12.88 -18.22 -9.24
C ARG A 333 13.15 -17.86 -10.70
N LYS A 334 13.34 -18.89 -11.55
CA LYS A 334 13.42 -18.74 -13.01
C LYS A 334 12.05 -19.10 -13.62
N PRO A 335 11.05 -18.18 -13.63
CA PRO A 335 9.74 -18.51 -14.16
C PRO A 335 9.83 -18.77 -15.67
N VAL A 336 9.14 -19.81 -16.12
CA VAL A 336 8.96 -20.11 -17.54
C VAL A 336 7.86 -19.18 -18.05
N LEU A 337 8.27 -18.16 -18.81
CA LEU A 337 7.40 -17.12 -19.36
C LEU A 337 7.51 -17.13 -20.88
N ASP A 338 6.37 -17.04 -21.55
CA ASP A 338 6.26 -16.94 -23.00
C ASP A 338 5.30 -15.80 -23.41
N ASN A 339 5.19 -15.55 -24.71
CA ASN A 339 4.33 -14.50 -25.26
C ASN A 339 2.81 -14.77 -25.10
N LYS A 340 2.42 -15.94 -24.60
CA LYS A 340 1.03 -16.28 -24.26
C LYS A 340 0.75 -16.17 -22.76
N THR A 341 1.75 -15.73 -21.99
CA THR A 341 1.64 -15.48 -20.56
C THR A 341 1.43 -13.98 -20.31
N ALA A 342 0.50 -13.65 -19.42
CA ALA A 342 0.34 -12.29 -18.89
C ALA A 342 0.61 -12.25 -17.39
N ILE A 343 1.20 -11.16 -16.92
CA ILE A 343 1.29 -10.84 -15.49
C ILE A 343 0.19 -9.86 -15.12
N ILE A 344 -0.52 -10.13 -14.03
CA ILE A 344 -1.41 -9.15 -13.37
C ILE A 344 -0.79 -8.80 -12.01
N ALA A 345 -0.26 -7.58 -11.91
CA ALA A 345 0.33 -7.06 -10.68
C ALA A 345 -0.72 -6.31 -9.86
N ILE A 346 -0.99 -6.79 -8.65
CA ILE A 346 -1.96 -6.18 -7.73
C ILE A 346 -1.22 -5.44 -6.63
N SER A 347 -1.43 -4.13 -6.51
CA SER A 347 -0.83 -3.32 -5.44
C SER A 347 -1.69 -2.12 -5.08
N GLN A 348 -2.03 -1.96 -3.80
CA GLN A 348 -2.76 -0.76 -3.37
C GLN A 348 -1.95 0.51 -3.63
N SER A 349 -0.69 0.54 -3.17
CA SER A 349 0.18 1.71 -3.29
C SER A 349 0.73 1.90 -4.70
N GLY A 350 0.86 0.82 -5.47
CA GLY A 350 1.59 0.82 -6.75
C GLY A 350 3.10 1.00 -6.58
N GLU A 351 3.61 0.87 -5.35
CA GLU A 351 5.03 1.08 -5.00
C GLU A 351 5.66 -0.13 -4.30
N THR A 352 4.94 -1.23 -4.12
CA THR A 352 5.48 -2.43 -3.46
C THR A 352 6.69 -2.97 -4.22
N ALA A 353 7.87 -3.00 -3.58
CA ALA A 353 9.15 -3.29 -4.24
C ALA A 353 9.15 -4.64 -4.96
N ASP A 354 8.76 -5.71 -4.27
CA ASP A 354 8.73 -7.06 -4.86
C ASP A 354 7.73 -7.17 -6.02
N THR A 355 6.58 -6.52 -5.90
CA THR A 355 5.58 -6.51 -6.98
C THR A 355 6.09 -5.74 -8.19
N LEU A 356 6.78 -4.62 -7.98
CA LEU A 356 7.43 -3.88 -9.06
C LEU A 356 8.56 -4.69 -9.71
N ALA A 357 9.35 -5.43 -8.94
CA ALA A 357 10.38 -6.32 -9.47
C ALA A 357 9.78 -7.41 -10.38
N ALA A 358 8.66 -8.02 -9.98
CA ALA A 358 7.94 -8.98 -10.82
C ALA A 358 7.42 -8.36 -12.13
N VAL A 359 6.96 -7.10 -12.09
CA VAL A 359 6.57 -6.37 -13.31
C VAL A 359 7.78 -6.14 -14.22
N LYS A 360 8.92 -5.70 -13.67
CA LYS A 360 10.16 -5.48 -14.43
C LYS A 360 10.66 -6.77 -15.11
N GLU A 361 10.66 -7.90 -14.40
CA GLU A 361 10.98 -9.22 -14.96
C GLU A 361 10.07 -9.58 -16.15
N GLY A 362 8.76 -9.31 -16.03
CA GLY A 362 7.81 -9.49 -17.12
C GLY A 362 8.11 -8.60 -18.34
N LYS A 363 8.46 -7.34 -18.10
CA LYS A 363 8.85 -6.38 -19.15
C LYS A 363 10.13 -6.81 -19.86
N GLU A 364 11.14 -7.27 -19.13
CA GLU A 364 12.41 -7.76 -19.67
C GLU A 364 12.20 -8.98 -20.58
N LYS A 365 11.25 -9.85 -20.24
CA LYS A 365 10.86 -11.00 -21.08
C LYS A 365 9.81 -10.69 -22.15
N ASN A 366 9.45 -9.41 -22.29
CA ASN A 366 8.56 -8.92 -23.33
C ASN A 366 7.16 -9.55 -23.31
N ILE A 367 6.68 -9.92 -22.11
CA ILE A 367 5.32 -10.47 -21.92
C ILE A 367 4.35 -9.36 -21.50
N LEU A 368 3.05 -9.61 -21.65
CA LEU A 368 2.04 -8.61 -21.30
C LEU A 368 1.99 -8.39 -19.79
N THR A 369 2.14 -7.14 -19.36
CA THR A 369 2.07 -6.75 -17.94
C THR A 369 0.87 -5.83 -17.69
N LEU A 370 0.00 -6.22 -16.76
CA LEU A 370 -1.21 -5.51 -16.38
C LEU A 370 -1.16 -5.09 -14.92
N GLY A 371 -1.52 -3.83 -14.60
CA GLY A 371 -1.58 -3.33 -13.22
C GLY A 371 -2.99 -3.20 -12.68
N VAL A 372 -3.25 -3.68 -11.46
CA VAL A 372 -4.45 -3.34 -10.65
C VAL A 372 -4.00 -2.53 -9.44
N VAL A 373 -4.15 -1.21 -9.53
CA VAL A 373 -3.52 -0.26 -8.62
C VAL A 373 -4.49 0.82 -8.13
N ASN A 374 -4.28 1.40 -6.95
CA ASN A 374 -5.13 2.51 -6.50
C ASN A 374 -4.53 3.89 -6.79
N VAL A 375 -3.21 4.04 -6.60
CA VAL A 375 -2.54 5.33 -6.68
C VAL A 375 -2.24 5.68 -8.14
N VAL A 376 -2.88 6.76 -8.61
CA VAL A 376 -2.66 7.31 -9.96
C VAL A 376 -1.22 7.76 -10.11
N GLY A 377 -0.61 7.37 -11.24
CA GLY A 377 0.77 7.75 -11.53
C GLY A 377 1.81 7.06 -10.66
N SER A 378 1.46 6.03 -9.88
CA SER A 378 2.42 5.19 -9.13
C SER A 378 3.39 4.46 -10.05
N THR A 379 4.52 4.00 -9.51
CA THR A 379 5.59 3.37 -10.30
C THR A 379 5.10 2.13 -11.05
N ILE A 380 4.38 1.22 -10.39
CA ILE A 380 3.76 0.06 -11.08
C ILE A 380 2.83 0.52 -12.21
N ALA A 381 1.99 1.54 -11.98
CA ALA A 381 1.08 2.06 -13.00
C ALA A 381 1.81 2.58 -14.25
N ARG A 382 2.98 3.20 -14.07
CA ARG A 382 3.81 3.73 -15.18
C ARG A 382 4.64 2.65 -15.87
N THR A 383 4.97 1.55 -15.17
CA THR A 383 5.82 0.47 -15.70
C THR A 383 5.04 -0.60 -16.47
N THR A 384 3.80 -0.90 -16.07
CA THR A 384 2.94 -1.89 -16.75
C THR A 384 2.49 -1.41 -18.13
N ASP A 385 2.21 -2.33 -19.05
CA ASP A 385 1.73 -2.00 -20.41
C ASP A 385 0.32 -1.39 -20.43
N ALA A 386 -0.50 -1.80 -19.46
CA ALA A 386 -1.90 -1.43 -19.32
C ALA A 386 -2.37 -1.69 -17.88
N GLY A 387 -3.54 -1.19 -17.48
CA GLY A 387 -4.03 -1.43 -16.13
C GLY A 387 -5.41 -0.88 -15.81
N VAL A 388 -5.85 -1.13 -14.58
CA VAL A 388 -7.14 -0.70 -14.04
C VAL A 388 -6.93 -0.07 -12.67
N TYR A 389 -7.45 1.14 -12.49
CA TYR A 389 -7.42 1.82 -11.19
C TYR A 389 -8.54 1.36 -10.26
N ASN A 390 -8.26 1.28 -8.96
CA ASN A 390 -9.26 0.95 -7.93
C ASN A 390 -10.32 2.05 -7.76
N HIS A 391 -9.91 3.33 -7.83
CA HIS A 391 -10.76 4.50 -7.57
C HIS A 391 -11.44 4.49 -6.18
N ILE A 392 -10.72 4.07 -5.14
CA ILE A 392 -11.25 4.00 -3.77
C ILE A 392 -10.85 5.21 -2.89
N GLY A 393 -10.24 6.23 -3.50
CA GLY A 393 -9.59 7.32 -2.79
C GLY A 393 -8.35 6.85 -1.99
N PRO A 394 -7.75 7.71 -1.16
CA PRO A 394 -6.64 7.33 -0.31
C PRO A 394 -7.06 6.28 0.74
N GLU A 395 -6.17 5.33 1.04
CA GLU A 395 -6.32 4.39 2.15
C GLU A 395 -5.15 4.63 3.11
N ILE A 396 -5.46 5.07 4.31
CA ILE A 396 -4.53 5.58 5.32
C ILE A 396 -4.20 4.50 6.36
N SER A 397 -5.19 3.69 6.77
CA SER A 397 -4.95 2.56 7.69
C SER A 397 -3.88 1.63 7.14
N VAL A 398 -2.89 1.24 7.94
CA VAL A 398 -1.87 0.27 7.53
C VAL A 398 -2.53 -1.03 7.03
N ALA A 399 -3.47 -1.58 7.81
CA ALA A 399 -4.25 -2.72 7.40
C ALA A 399 -5.21 -2.34 6.25
N SER A 400 -5.00 -2.95 5.08
CA SER A 400 -5.84 -2.80 3.88
C SER A 400 -7.27 -3.29 4.14
N THR A 401 -8.27 -2.53 3.66
CA THR A 401 -9.70 -2.84 3.80
C THR A 401 -10.44 -2.65 2.48
N LYS A 402 -10.80 -1.41 2.13
CA LYS A 402 -11.47 -1.04 0.88
C LYS A 402 -10.66 -1.34 -0.37
N ALA A 403 -9.33 -1.38 -0.27
CA ALA A 403 -8.50 -1.80 -1.39
C ALA A 403 -8.69 -3.28 -1.74
N PHE A 404 -8.84 -4.16 -0.74
CA PHE A 404 -9.09 -5.60 -0.98
C PHE A 404 -10.40 -5.82 -1.72
N THR A 405 -11.51 -5.26 -1.21
CA THR A 405 -12.83 -5.48 -1.81
C THR A 405 -12.93 -4.87 -3.22
N SER A 406 -12.31 -3.71 -3.44
CA SER A 406 -12.19 -3.11 -4.77
C SER A 406 -11.35 -3.94 -5.74
N GLN A 407 -10.22 -4.49 -5.29
CA GLN A 407 -9.39 -5.38 -6.12
C GLN A 407 -10.15 -6.64 -6.53
N VAL A 408 -10.90 -7.25 -5.62
CA VAL A 408 -11.76 -8.40 -5.94
C VAL A 408 -12.85 -8.02 -6.94
N ALA A 409 -13.50 -6.86 -6.78
CA ALA A 409 -14.48 -6.37 -7.75
C ALA A 409 -13.85 -6.12 -9.13
N ILE A 410 -12.65 -5.54 -9.19
CA ILE A 410 -11.93 -5.31 -10.45
C ILE A 410 -11.49 -6.62 -11.10
N LEU A 411 -11.03 -7.60 -10.32
CA LEU A 411 -10.74 -8.94 -10.83
C LEU A 411 -12.00 -9.57 -11.45
N ALA A 412 -13.18 -9.41 -10.84
CA ALA A 412 -14.44 -9.85 -11.46
C ALA A 412 -14.72 -9.12 -12.79
N LEU A 413 -14.45 -7.82 -12.89
CA LEU A 413 -14.56 -7.08 -14.16
C LEU A 413 -13.57 -7.60 -15.22
N ILE A 414 -12.30 -7.81 -14.83
CA ILE A 414 -11.26 -8.38 -15.70
C ILE A 414 -11.69 -9.77 -16.17
N THR A 415 -12.25 -10.59 -15.29
CA THR A 415 -12.80 -11.91 -15.62
C THR A 415 -13.92 -11.81 -16.65
N ILE A 416 -14.85 -10.86 -16.52
CA ILE A 416 -15.87 -10.63 -17.57
C ILE A 416 -15.20 -10.24 -18.88
N LEU A 417 -14.23 -9.32 -18.86
CA LEU A 417 -13.51 -8.89 -20.06
C LEU A 417 -12.83 -10.06 -20.77
N PHE A 418 -12.06 -10.88 -20.04
CA PHE A 418 -11.38 -12.05 -20.58
C PHE A 418 -12.35 -13.13 -21.05
N GLY A 419 -13.40 -13.39 -20.26
CA GLY A 419 -14.39 -14.42 -20.56
C GLY A 419 -15.24 -14.08 -21.78
N ARG A 420 -15.57 -12.80 -22.01
CA ARG A 420 -16.32 -12.36 -23.21
C ARG A 420 -15.50 -12.39 -24.50
N GLN A 421 -14.17 -12.47 -24.41
CA GLN A 421 -13.32 -12.81 -25.57
C GLN A 421 -13.27 -14.33 -25.84
N ARG A 422 -13.92 -15.13 -25.00
CA ARG A 422 -13.92 -16.60 -25.02
C ARG A 422 -15.37 -17.10 -24.92
N ASN A 423 -15.67 -17.96 -23.95
CA ASN A 423 -16.93 -18.71 -23.87
C ASN A 423 -17.93 -18.17 -22.82
N LEU A 424 -17.65 -17.05 -22.14
CA LEU A 424 -18.58 -16.49 -21.16
C LEU A 424 -19.84 -16.03 -21.88
N SER A 425 -21.00 -16.58 -21.53
CA SER A 425 -22.26 -16.25 -22.20
C SER A 425 -22.76 -14.85 -21.83
N LEU A 426 -23.58 -14.26 -22.70
CA LEU A 426 -24.26 -12.99 -22.45
C LEU A 426 -25.05 -13.01 -21.13
N ALA A 427 -25.78 -14.09 -20.89
CA ALA A 427 -26.65 -14.23 -19.71
C ALA A 427 -25.84 -14.31 -18.41
N VAL A 428 -24.71 -15.03 -18.41
CA VAL A 428 -23.82 -15.10 -17.24
C VAL A 428 -23.16 -13.75 -16.99
N GLY A 429 -22.65 -13.09 -18.04
CA GLY A 429 -22.08 -11.74 -17.93
C GLY A 429 -23.06 -10.75 -17.30
N LYS A 430 -24.30 -10.69 -17.82
CA LYS A 430 -25.38 -9.86 -17.26
C LYS A 430 -25.63 -10.11 -15.80
N ARG A 431 -25.75 -11.39 -15.41
CA ARG A 431 -26.02 -11.77 -14.03
C ARG A 431 -24.91 -11.30 -13.08
N ILE A 432 -23.64 -11.37 -13.48
CA ILE A 432 -22.52 -10.87 -12.68
C ILE A 432 -22.58 -9.35 -12.57
N GLU A 433 -22.83 -8.64 -13.67
CA GLU A 433 -22.93 -7.17 -13.68
C GLU A 433 -24.09 -6.65 -12.82
N GLU A 434 -25.27 -7.27 -12.91
CA GLU A 434 -26.44 -6.94 -12.09
C GLU A 434 -26.16 -7.17 -10.60
N GLU A 435 -25.47 -8.27 -10.28
CA GLU A 435 -25.09 -8.57 -8.91
C GLU A 435 -24.04 -7.58 -8.36
N LEU A 436 -23.04 -7.20 -9.17
CA LEU A 436 -22.05 -6.18 -8.81
C LEU A 436 -22.72 -4.83 -8.47
N LEU A 437 -23.78 -4.45 -9.19
CA LEU A 437 -24.52 -3.20 -8.94
C LEU A 437 -25.20 -3.15 -7.57
N ILE A 438 -25.66 -4.29 -7.04
CA ILE A 438 -26.37 -4.37 -5.77
C ILE A 438 -25.46 -4.71 -4.58
N LEU A 439 -24.17 -4.99 -4.82
CA LEU A 439 -23.20 -5.23 -3.75
C LEU A 439 -23.09 -4.07 -2.74
N PRO A 440 -23.09 -2.78 -3.14
CA PRO A 440 -23.03 -1.67 -2.19
C PRO A 440 -24.10 -1.77 -1.08
N ASP A 441 -25.35 -2.02 -1.45
CA ASP A 441 -26.47 -2.14 -0.50
C ASP A 441 -26.29 -3.34 0.44
N LYS A 442 -25.77 -4.45 -0.09
CA LYS A 442 -25.44 -5.66 0.70
C LYS A 442 -24.28 -5.44 1.66
N ILE A 443 -23.27 -4.67 1.27
CA ILE A 443 -22.18 -4.28 2.17
C ILE A 443 -22.74 -3.38 3.27
N GLU A 444 -23.59 -2.42 2.92
CA GLU A 444 -24.19 -1.51 3.90
C GLU A 444 -24.99 -2.29 4.96
N SER A 445 -25.80 -3.28 4.55
CA SER A 445 -26.54 -4.13 5.51
C SER A 445 -25.63 -4.90 6.47
N ILE A 446 -24.44 -5.33 6.02
CA ILE A 446 -23.44 -5.97 6.87
C ILE A 446 -22.79 -4.97 7.83
N THR A 447 -22.41 -3.78 7.37
CA THR A 447 -21.79 -2.76 8.23
C THR A 447 -22.71 -2.31 9.38
N ARG A 448 -24.03 -2.32 9.16
CA ARG A 448 -25.04 -2.08 10.21
C ARG A 448 -25.02 -3.13 11.33
N GLN A 449 -24.42 -4.30 11.10
CA GLN A 449 -24.22 -5.33 12.13
C GLN A 449 -23.00 -5.07 13.03
N SER A 450 -22.28 -3.95 12.87
CA SER A 450 -21.05 -3.65 13.62
C SER A 450 -21.18 -3.82 15.14
N GLU A 451 -22.26 -3.34 15.75
CA GLU A 451 -22.49 -3.50 17.21
C GLU A 451 -22.75 -4.96 17.62
N LYS A 452 -23.39 -5.76 16.76
CA LYS A 452 -23.54 -7.20 17.00
C LYS A 452 -22.17 -7.89 16.92
N ILE A 453 -21.36 -7.54 15.92
CA ILE A 453 -20.01 -8.09 15.74
C ILE A 453 -19.11 -7.69 16.90
N LYS A 454 -19.25 -6.47 17.44
CA LYS A 454 -18.55 -6.02 18.65
C LYS A 454 -18.87 -6.90 19.86
N LYS A 455 -20.16 -7.22 20.10
CA LYS A 455 -20.56 -8.15 21.18
C LYS A 455 -19.97 -9.55 21.01
N ILE A 456 -19.81 -10.01 19.76
CA ILE A 456 -19.09 -11.26 19.49
C ILE A 456 -17.62 -11.05 19.84
N ALA A 457 -16.96 -9.99 19.36
CA ALA A 457 -15.55 -9.70 19.67
C ALA A 457 -15.26 -9.65 21.19
N GLU A 458 -16.15 -9.08 22.01
CA GLU A 458 -16.06 -9.06 23.47
C GLU A 458 -15.94 -10.47 24.08
N LYS A 459 -16.64 -11.46 23.52
CA LYS A 459 -16.57 -12.86 23.97
C LYS A 459 -15.25 -13.54 23.63
N TYR A 460 -14.49 -13.04 22.64
CA TYR A 460 -13.33 -13.75 22.12
C TYR A 460 -12.02 -12.96 22.17
N CYS A 461 -12.02 -11.68 22.55
CA CYS A 461 -10.83 -10.82 22.55
C CYS A 461 -9.70 -11.28 23.50
N HIS A 462 -10.02 -12.15 24.47
CA HIS A 462 -9.07 -12.71 25.43
C HIS A 462 -8.27 -13.91 24.88
N PHE A 463 -8.68 -14.50 23.75
CA PHE A 463 -7.92 -15.59 23.12
C PHE A 463 -6.66 -15.06 22.44
N ASN A 464 -5.61 -15.88 22.43
CA ASN A 464 -4.32 -15.55 21.80
C ASN A 464 -4.08 -16.31 20.50
N ASN A 465 -4.92 -17.29 20.17
CA ASN A 465 -4.83 -18.07 18.95
C ASN A 465 -6.21 -18.17 18.29
N PHE A 466 -6.26 -18.10 16.96
CA PHE A 466 -7.45 -18.37 16.17
C PHE A 466 -7.05 -19.14 14.91
N ILE A 467 -7.99 -19.94 14.40
CA ILE A 467 -7.91 -20.44 13.02
C ILE A 467 -9.10 -19.95 12.22
N TYR A 468 -8.84 -19.53 11.00
CA TYR A 468 -9.83 -19.08 10.04
C TYR A 468 -9.97 -20.14 8.97
N LEU A 469 -11.21 -20.50 8.64
CA LEU A 469 -11.49 -21.61 7.74
C LEU A 469 -12.48 -21.18 6.67
N GLY A 470 -12.16 -21.50 5.42
CA GLY A 470 -13.04 -21.29 4.27
C GLY A 470 -12.75 -22.30 3.17
N ARG A 471 -13.55 -22.28 2.10
CA ARG A 471 -13.38 -23.19 0.96
C ARG A 471 -13.67 -22.50 -0.36
N LYS A 472 -13.03 -22.95 -1.44
CA LYS A 472 -13.14 -22.35 -2.78
C LYS A 472 -12.85 -20.85 -2.69
N TYR A 473 -13.73 -20.00 -3.21
CA TYR A 473 -13.63 -18.54 -3.16
C TYR A 473 -13.44 -17.97 -1.74
N ASN A 474 -13.91 -18.66 -0.70
CA ASN A 474 -13.80 -18.18 0.68
C ASN A 474 -12.53 -18.67 1.40
N GLN A 475 -11.71 -19.55 0.82
CA GLN A 475 -10.43 -19.92 1.43
C GLN A 475 -9.45 -18.74 1.46
N PRO A 476 -9.24 -17.97 0.37
CA PRO A 476 -8.41 -16.77 0.43
C PRO A 476 -8.97 -15.71 1.38
N VAL A 477 -10.30 -15.68 1.57
CA VAL A 477 -10.96 -14.76 2.51
C VAL A 477 -10.67 -15.17 3.96
N ALA A 478 -10.58 -16.47 4.25
CA ALA A 478 -10.13 -16.95 5.56
C ALA A 478 -8.67 -16.53 5.82
N ALA A 479 -7.79 -16.64 4.84
CA ALA A 479 -6.42 -16.12 4.92
C ALA A 479 -6.38 -14.60 5.14
N GLU A 480 -7.24 -13.84 4.46
CA GLU A 480 -7.36 -12.39 4.65
C GLU A 480 -7.87 -12.02 6.05
N GLY A 481 -8.93 -12.68 6.53
CA GLY A 481 -9.45 -12.45 7.88
C GLY A 481 -8.43 -12.77 8.98
N ALA A 482 -7.69 -13.88 8.82
CA ALA A 482 -6.58 -14.22 9.69
C ALA A 482 -5.52 -13.12 9.67
N LEU A 483 -5.08 -12.68 8.48
CA LEU A 483 -4.10 -11.62 8.32
C LEU A 483 -4.55 -10.33 9.01
N LYS A 484 -5.79 -9.88 8.81
CA LYS A 484 -6.33 -8.69 9.49
C LYS A 484 -6.25 -8.80 11.00
N LEU A 485 -6.75 -9.89 11.59
CA LEU A 485 -6.72 -10.05 13.04
C LEU A 485 -5.27 -10.06 13.56
N LYS A 486 -4.35 -10.73 12.87
CA LYS A 486 -2.92 -10.77 13.21
C LYS A 486 -2.26 -9.39 13.21
N GLU A 487 -2.47 -8.63 12.14
CA GLU A 487 -1.83 -7.33 11.92
C GLU A 487 -2.16 -6.33 13.03
N ILE A 488 -3.44 -6.24 13.44
CA ILE A 488 -3.90 -5.14 14.31
C ILE A 488 -4.16 -5.55 15.77
N SER A 489 -4.34 -6.84 16.06
CA SER A 489 -4.59 -7.32 17.43
C SER A 489 -3.44 -8.13 18.04
N TYR A 490 -2.47 -8.52 17.20
CA TYR A 490 -1.32 -9.35 17.54
C TYR A 490 -1.67 -10.77 18.04
N ILE A 491 -2.91 -11.20 17.81
CA ILE A 491 -3.34 -12.58 18.02
C ILE A 491 -2.71 -13.45 16.94
N HIS A 492 -2.22 -14.62 17.33
CA HIS A 492 -1.68 -15.58 16.38
C HIS A 492 -2.83 -16.21 15.59
N THR A 493 -2.80 -16.04 14.27
CA THR A 493 -3.83 -16.58 13.39
C THR A 493 -3.24 -17.31 12.19
N GLU A 494 -4.02 -18.26 11.70
CA GLU A 494 -3.77 -18.98 10.46
C GLU A 494 -5.09 -19.09 9.66
N GLY A 495 -5.02 -18.96 8.35
CA GLY A 495 -6.16 -19.14 7.46
C GLY A 495 -5.96 -20.33 6.53
N LEU A 496 -6.82 -21.34 6.64
CA LEU A 496 -6.67 -22.63 5.93
C LEU A 496 -7.92 -23.01 5.14
N PRO A 497 -7.78 -23.87 4.10
CA PRO A 497 -8.92 -24.57 3.54
C PRO A 497 -9.58 -25.45 4.61
N THR A 498 -10.92 -25.42 4.72
CA THR A 498 -11.66 -26.25 5.69
C THR A 498 -11.31 -27.74 5.60
N GLY A 499 -11.08 -28.25 4.39
CA GLY A 499 -10.73 -29.65 4.14
C GLY A 499 -9.38 -30.08 4.72
N GLU A 500 -8.44 -29.15 4.93
CA GLU A 500 -7.09 -29.46 5.43
C GLU A 500 -7.04 -29.71 6.94
N MET A 501 -8.12 -29.41 7.66
CA MET A 501 -8.17 -29.53 9.12
C MET A 501 -7.69 -30.90 9.62
N LYS A 502 -8.14 -32.00 8.99
CA LYS A 502 -7.77 -33.37 9.39
C LYS A 502 -6.32 -33.75 9.14
N HIS A 503 -5.59 -32.96 8.35
CA HIS A 503 -4.24 -33.27 7.93
C HIS A 503 -3.17 -32.68 8.85
N GLY A 504 -3.56 -32.21 10.05
CA GLY A 504 -2.65 -31.85 11.14
C GLY A 504 -3.24 -30.79 12.08
N SER A 505 -3.82 -29.72 11.52
CA SER A 505 -4.27 -28.54 12.26
C SER A 505 -5.40 -28.81 13.25
N ILE A 506 -6.18 -29.88 13.05
CA ILE A 506 -7.23 -30.31 13.99
C ILE A 506 -6.68 -30.69 15.38
N SER A 507 -5.39 -30.98 15.50
CA SER A 507 -4.72 -31.24 16.79
C SER A 507 -4.70 -30.04 17.73
N LEU A 508 -4.87 -28.82 17.20
CA LEU A 508 -4.93 -27.58 17.98
C LEU A 508 -6.31 -27.32 18.59
N ILE A 509 -7.34 -28.04 18.16
CA ILE A 509 -8.73 -27.73 18.50
C ILE A 509 -9.04 -28.18 19.92
N ASP A 510 -9.36 -27.20 20.77
CA ASP A 510 -9.92 -27.39 22.09
C ASP A 510 -10.86 -26.21 22.46
N LYS A 511 -11.36 -26.19 23.70
CA LYS A 511 -12.24 -25.13 24.22
C LYS A 511 -11.61 -23.72 24.25
N ASN A 512 -10.28 -23.64 24.16
CA ASN A 512 -9.49 -22.41 24.22
C ASN A 512 -8.96 -21.98 22.84
N PHE A 513 -9.30 -22.71 21.78
CA PHE A 513 -8.85 -22.44 20.43
C PHE A 513 -10.04 -22.14 19.51
N PRO A 514 -10.49 -20.88 19.43
CA PRO A 514 -11.63 -20.50 18.61
C PRO A 514 -11.34 -20.61 17.10
N CYS A 515 -12.39 -21.01 16.37
CA CYS A 515 -12.40 -21.09 14.91
C CYS A 515 -13.38 -20.08 14.34
N LEU A 516 -12.96 -19.34 13.31
CA LEU A 516 -13.83 -18.50 12.51
C LEU A 516 -14.05 -19.17 11.14
N CYS A 517 -15.26 -19.66 10.90
CA CYS A 517 -15.59 -20.45 9.71
C CYS A 517 -16.48 -19.67 8.74
N ILE A 518 -16.10 -19.60 7.47
CA ILE A 518 -16.86 -18.97 6.39
C ILE A 518 -17.62 -20.07 5.64
N ALA A 519 -18.93 -20.15 5.84
CA ALA A 519 -19.80 -21.21 5.33
C ALA A 519 -21.13 -20.65 4.78
N PRO A 520 -21.11 -19.84 3.70
CA PRO A 520 -22.32 -19.41 3.02
C PRO A 520 -23.03 -20.59 2.33
N GLN A 521 -24.30 -20.43 1.96
CA GLN A 521 -25.07 -21.44 1.22
C GLN A 521 -24.64 -21.48 -0.26
N ASP A 522 -23.46 -22.05 -0.50
CA ASP A 522 -22.83 -22.23 -1.81
C ASP A 522 -22.65 -23.72 -2.18
N SER A 523 -22.01 -23.98 -3.31
CA SER A 523 -21.73 -25.33 -3.85
C SER A 523 -20.92 -26.23 -2.92
N VAL A 524 -20.25 -25.67 -1.90
CA VAL A 524 -19.42 -26.43 -0.95
C VAL A 524 -19.93 -26.34 0.50
N TYR A 525 -21.14 -25.81 0.70
CA TYR A 525 -21.76 -25.62 2.01
C TYR A 525 -21.75 -26.87 2.90
N GLU A 526 -22.27 -28.00 2.40
CA GLU A 526 -22.33 -29.26 3.15
C GLU A 526 -20.96 -29.75 3.61
N LYS A 527 -19.91 -29.46 2.83
CA LYS A 527 -18.54 -29.82 3.21
C LYS A 527 -18.02 -28.94 4.33
N ASN A 528 -18.30 -27.64 4.27
CA ASN A 528 -17.97 -26.72 5.36
C ASN A 528 -18.71 -27.08 6.66
N VAL A 529 -20.01 -27.42 6.59
CA VAL A 529 -20.79 -27.87 7.75
C VAL A 529 -20.18 -29.12 8.37
N SER A 530 -19.84 -30.12 7.56
CA SER A 530 -19.19 -31.34 8.03
C SER A 530 -17.87 -31.05 8.77
N ASN A 531 -17.04 -30.14 8.27
CA ASN A 531 -15.81 -29.74 8.98
C ASN A 531 -16.10 -28.94 10.27
N ILE A 532 -17.18 -28.16 10.32
CA ILE A 532 -17.62 -27.47 11.54
C ILE A 532 -18.04 -28.47 12.61
N GLU A 533 -18.79 -29.51 12.25
CA GLU A 533 -19.17 -30.58 13.18
C GLU A 533 -17.95 -31.28 13.80
N GLU A 534 -16.88 -31.46 13.02
CA GLU A 534 -15.63 -32.06 13.49
C GLU A 534 -14.91 -31.18 14.53
N ILE A 535 -15.00 -29.86 14.38
CA ILE A 535 -14.49 -28.90 15.37
C ILE A 535 -15.34 -28.96 16.64
N LYS A 536 -16.68 -28.96 16.49
CA LYS A 536 -17.61 -29.06 17.62
C LYS A 536 -17.45 -30.37 18.40
N ALA A 537 -17.20 -31.49 17.70
CA ALA A 537 -16.93 -32.79 18.32
C ALA A 537 -15.67 -32.79 19.21
N ARG A 538 -14.79 -31.79 19.05
CA ARG A 538 -13.57 -31.58 19.87
C ARG A 538 -13.69 -30.41 20.82
N SER A 539 -14.91 -29.95 21.10
CA SER A 539 -15.21 -28.81 21.98
C SER A 539 -14.66 -27.47 21.49
N GLY A 540 -14.30 -27.35 20.20
CA GLY A 540 -13.89 -26.08 19.61
C GLY A 540 -15.03 -25.07 19.61
N LYS A 541 -14.71 -23.81 19.89
CA LYS A 541 -15.65 -22.70 19.73
C LYS A 541 -15.67 -22.25 18.28
N VAL A 542 -16.84 -22.09 17.70
CA VAL A 542 -17.03 -21.72 16.30
C VAL A 542 -17.84 -20.43 16.19
N ILE A 543 -17.25 -19.43 15.54
CA ILE A 543 -17.95 -18.27 15.00
C ILE A 543 -18.16 -18.54 13.50
N ALA A 544 -19.40 -18.57 13.03
CA ALA A 544 -19.68 -18.80 11.62
C ALA A 544 -20.14 -17.53 10.89
N ILE A 545 -19.61 -17.30 9.70
CA ILE A 545 -20.17 -16.37 8.71
C ILE A 545 -20.99 -17.19 7.72
N THR A 546 -22.29 -16.93 7.60
CA THR A 546 -23.18 -17.68 6.71
C THR A 546 -24.27 -16.82 6.10
N THR A 547 -25.00 -17.38 5.13
CA THR A 547 -26.07 -16.69 4.43
C THR A 547 -27.26 -16.44 5.36
N GLU A 548 -27.87 -15.25 5.26
CA GLU A 548 -29.13 -14.91 5.95
C GLU A 548 -30.19 -16.03 5.81
N GLY A 549 -30.86 -16.36 6.92
CA GLY A 549 -31.87 -17.42 6.97
C GLY A 549 -31.33 -18.83 7.22
N ASN A 550 -30.02 -19.00 7.41
CA ASN A 550 -29.43 -20.31 7.73
C ASN A 550 -29.59 -20.69 9.22
N ASP A 551 -30.81 -21.05 9.61
CA ASP A 551 -31.14 -21.44 10.99
C ASP A 551 -30.48 -22.75 11.42
N GLN A 552 -30.16 -23.64 10.48
CA GLN A 552 -29.51 -24.92 10.79
C GLN A 552 -28.10 -24.69 11.33
N LEU A 553 -27.28 -23.90 10.63
CA LEU A 553 -25.93 -23.62 11.09
C LEU A 553 -25.94 -22.80 12.39
N ASN A 554 -26.91 -21.89 12.55
CA ASN A 554 -27.09 -21.10 13.77
C ASN A 554 -27.32 -21.95 15.03
N LYS A 555 -27.89 -23.15 14.89
CA LYS A 555 -28.07 -24.08 16.02
C LYS A 555 -26.82 -24.92 16.33
N LEU A 556 -25.88 -25.00 15.39
CA LEU A 556 -24.70 -25.86 15.49
C LEU A 556 -23.48 -25.15 16.11
N VAL A 557 -23.38 -23.83 15.92
CA VAL A 557 -22.19 -23.03 16.27
C VAL A 557 -22.47 -22.10 17.45
N ASP A 558 -21.41 -21.52 18.02
CA ASP A 558 -21.51 -20.70 19.23
C ASP A 558 -21.98 -19.27 18.93
N ASP A 559 -21.55 -18.72 17.79
CA ASP A 559 -21.94 -17.39 17.34
C ASP A 559 -22.07 -17.34 15.81
N VAL A 560 -23.06 -16.61 15.29
CA VAL A 560 -23.30 -16.43 13.85
C VAL A 560 -23.36 -14.97 13.44
N ILE A 561 -22.66 -14.68 12.36
CA ILE A 561 -22.77 -13.42 11.61
C ILE A 561 -23.40 -13.74 10.24
N PHE A 562 -24.48 -13.06 9.92
CA PHE A 562 -25.19 -13.29 8.66
C PHE A 562 -24.71 -12.32 7.59
N ILE A 563 -24.59 -12.82 6.36
CA ILE A 563 -24.35 -12.00 5.16
C ILE A 563 -25.47 -12.25 4.13
N PRO A 564 -25.85 -11.24 3.34
CA PRO A 564 -26.82 -11.43 2.26
C PRO A 564 -26.33 -12.44 1.22
N LYS A 565 -27.28 -13.12 0.56
CA LYS A 565 -26.96 -14.04 -0.54
C LYS A 565 -26.45 -13.28 -1.76
N THR A 566 -25.42 -13.81 -2.43
CA THR A 566 -24.87 -13.28 -3.69
C THR A 566 -24.35 -14.43 -4.57
N LEU A 567 -23.71 -14.13 -5.71
CA LEU A 567 -23.01 -15.13 -6.53
C LEU A 567 -21.78 -15.65 -5.78
N GLU A 568 -21.44 -16.93 -5.93
CA GLU A 568 -20.29 -17.53 -5.24
C GLU A 568 -19.01 -16.73 -5.45
N MET A 569 -18.73 -16.34 -6.69
CA MET A 569 -17.54 -15.55 -7.03
C MET A 569 -17.51 -14.17 -6.36
N LEU A 570 -18.67 -13.60 -6.01
CA LEU A 570 -18.77 -12.27 -5.38
C LEU A 570 -18.95 -12.34 -3.85
N THR A 571 -19.18 -13.54 -3.30
CA THR A 571 -19.30 -13.76 -1.87
C THR A 571 -18.08 -13.28 -1.07
N PRO A 572 -16.83 -13.40 -1.56
CA PRO A 572 -15.65 -12.85 -0.89
C PRO A 572 -15.72 -11.37 -0.54
N ILE A 573 -16.40 -10.56 -1.36
CA ILE A 573 -16.58 -9.12 -1.11
C ILE A 573 -17.47 -8.90 0.12
N LEU A 574 -18.46 -9.77 0.34
CA LEU A 574 -19.38 -9.69 1.49
C LEU A 574 -18.79 -10.35 2.73
N SER A 575 -18.19 -11.53 2.60
CA SER A 575 -17.72 -12.34 3.74
C SER A 575 -16.49 -11.76 4.44
N VAL A 576 -15.71 -10.89 3.78
CA VAL A 576 -14.56 -10.21 4.40
C VAL A 576 -14.98 -9.07 5.34
N ILE A 577 -16.11 -8.42 5.12
CA ILE A 577 -16.55 -7.23 5.88
C ILE A 577 -16.74 -7.57 7.38
N PRO A 578 -17.42 -8.67 7.75
CA PRO A 578 -17.50 -9.06 9.15
C PRO A 578 -16.15 -9.39 9.77
N LEU A 579 -15.21 -9.96 9.01
CA LEU A 579 -13.87 -10.31 9.49
C LEU A 579 -13.07 -9.05 9.82
N GLN A 580 -13.16 -8.03 8.96
CA GLN A 580 -12.53 -6.72 9.19
C GLN A 580 -13.11 -6.04 10.44
N LEU A 581 -14.44 -6.04 10.59
CA LEU A 581 -15.10 -5.49 11.78
C LEU A 581 -14.75 -6.27 13.05
N PHE A 582 -14.69 -7.61 12.97
CA PHE A 582 -14.29 -8.45 14.09
C PHE A 582 -12.84 -8.16 14.51
N ALA A 583 -11.92 -8.10 13.56
CA ALA A 583 -10.52 -7.77 13.82
C ALA A 583 -10.39 -6.37 14.45
N TYR A 584 -11.10 -5.37 13.91
CA TYR A 584 -11.14 -4.02 14.44
C TYR A 584 -11.59 -4.00 15.90
N HIS A 585 -12.73 -4.61 16.20
CA HIS A 585 -13.31 -4.60 17.54
C HIS A 585 -12.43 -5.35 18.54
N VAL A 586 -11.84 -6.50 18.15
CA VAL A 586 -10.90 -7.23 19.01
C VAL A 586 -9.67 -6.38 19.32
N ALA A 587 -9.07 -5.70 18.32
CA ALA A 587 -7.92 -4.82 18.53
C ALA A 587 -8.25 -3.61 19.41
N ALA A 588 -9.42 -2.99 19.21
CA ALA A 588 -9.89 -1.89 20.04
C ALA A 588 -10.06 -2.32 21.51
N LEU A 589 -10.67 -3.49 21.75
CA LEU A 589 -10.86 -4.06 23.09
C LEU A 589 -9.54 -4.43 23.77
N ARG A 590 -8.51 -4.77 22.99
CA ARG A 590 -7.15 -5.06 23.48
C ARG A 590 -6.28 -3.81 23.65
N GLY A 591 -6.79 -2.62 23.31
CA GLY A 591 -6.05 -1.36 23.39
C GLY A 591 -4.88 -1.27 22.41
N CYS A 592 -4.95 -1.95 21.27
CA CYS A 592 -3.91 -1.91 20.24
C CYS A 592 -3.97 -0.63 19.40
N ASP A 593 -2.83 -0.16 18.88
CA ASP A 593 -2.78 0.91 17.87
C ASP A 593 -3.24 0.36 16.52
N ILE A 594 -4.50 0.62 16.15
CA ILE A 594 -5.17 0.02 14.99
C ILE A 594 -4.71 0.65 13.67
N ASP A 595 -4.57 1.97 13.64
CA ASP A 595 -4.18 2.68 12.41
C ASP A 595 -2.67 2.53 12.15
N LYS A 596 -1.86 2.30 13.20
CA LYS A 596 -0.39 2.18 13.16
C LYS A 596 0.11 0.99 13.99
N PRO A 597 -0.22 -0.26 13.59
CA PRO A 597 0.23 -1.45 14.29
C PRO A 597 1.76 -1.54 14.31
N ARG A 598 2.32 -2.03 15.43
CA ARG A 598 3.77 -2.14 15.60
C ARG A 598 4.42 -2.98 14.49
N ASN A 599 5.65 -2.62 14.12
CA ASN A 599 6.48 -3.34 13.14
C ASN A 599 5.93 -3.38 11.70
N LEU A 600 4.86 -2.64 11.39
CA LEU A 600 4.28 -2.56 10.05
C LEU A 600 4.31 -1.13 9.51
N ALA A 601 4.36 -1.03 8.18
CA ALA A 601 4.17 0.21 7.45
C ALA A 601 3.12 0.00 6.35
N LYS A 602 2.42 1.08 5.94
CA LYS A 602 1.35 0.99 4.93
C LYS A 602 1.79 0.37 3.60
N SER A 603 3.03 0.65 3.19
CA SER A 603 3.63 0.10 1.98
C SER A 603 5.09 -0.21 2.22
N VAL A 604 5.53 -1.35 1.68
CA VAL A 604 6.91 -1.85 1.72
C VAL A 604 7.56 -1.52 0.37
N THR A 605 8.37 -0.46 0.35
CA THR A 605 9.06 0.07 -0.86
C THR A 605 10.54 -0.25 -0.91
N VAL A 606 11.03 -0.97 0.08
CA VAL A 606 12.41 -1.40 0.20
C VAL A 606 12.36 -2.89 0.48
N GLU A 607 13.39 -3.59 0.05
CA GLU A 607 13.59 -5.00 0.39
C GLU A 607 14.12 -5.16 1.82
#